data_AF-A0A0Q7T9I9-F1
#
_entry.id   AF-A0A0Q7T9I9-F1
#
_cell.length_a   1.000
_cell.length_b   1.000
_cell.length_c   1.000
_cell.angle_alpha   90.00
_cell.angle_beta   90.00
_cell.angle_gamma   90.00
#
_symmetry.space_group_name_H-M   'P 1'
#
loop_
_entity.id
_entity.type
_entity.pdbx_description
1 polymer ?
#
loop_
_entity_poly.entity_id
_entity_poly.type
_entity_poly.pdbx_seq_one_letter_code
_entity_poly.pdbx_strand_id
1 'polypeptide(L)' 'MNPADSALDSAAIAYARALLRKPMRRQRMGPVLAAAAFAAVSAVTFAVVMVIAPPAVVQHLPSDRLDGAQP' A
#
# COMPACT_ATOMS: atom_id res chain seq x y z
N MET A 1 -7.50 -47.71 35.28
CA MET A 1 -7.25 -46.47 34.52
C MET A 1 -5.83 -46.03 34.86
N ASN A 2 -4.89 -46.17 33.92
CA ASN A 2 -3.46 -46.01 34.17
C ASN A 2 -3.04 -44.55 33.90
N PRO A 3 -2.38 -43.83 34.82
CA PRO A 3 -1.90 -42.46 34.59
C PRO A 3 -0.89 -42.36 33.43
N ALA A 4 -0.27 -43.47 33.02
CA ALA A 4 0.56 -43.54 31.82
C ALA A 4 -0.25 -43.44 30.51
N ASP A 5 -1.53 -43.86 30.52
CA ASP A 5 -2.45 -43.65 29.39
C ASP A 5 -2.95 -42.19 29.31
N SER A 6 -2.95 -41.48 30.45
CA SER A 6 -3.34 -40.06 30.55
C SER A 6 -2.21 -39.07 30.27
N ALA A 7 -0.97 -39.54 30.17
CA ALA A 7 0.09 -38.82 29.47
C ALA A 7 -0.17 -38.93 27.96
N LEU A 8 -1.27 -38.29 27.53
CA LEU A 8 -1.57 -37.92 26.14
C LEU A 8 -0.24 -37.64 25.45
N ASP A 9 0.19 -38.59 24.63
CA ASP A 9 1.51 -38.61 24.05
C ASP A 9 1.83 -37.22 23.51
N SER A 10 2.81 -36.55 24.13
CA SER A 10 3.15 -35.18 23.78
C SER A 10 3.53 -35.09 22.30
N ALA A 11 4.02 -36.19 21.72
CA ALA A 11 4.24 -36.31 20.29
C ALA A 11 2.92 -36.37 19.50
N ALA A 12 1.92 -37.17 19.92
CA ALA A 12 0.58 -37.18 19.33
C ALA A 12 -0.13 -35.81 19.40
N ILE A 13 -0.03 -35.09 20.53
CA ILE A 13 -0.57 -33.72 20.64
C ILE A 13 0.19 -32.76 19.71
N ALA A 14 1.51 -32.82 19.68
CA ALA A 14 2.33 -31.97 18.80
C ALA A 14 2.01 -32.23 17.32
N TYR A 15 1.78 -33.49 16.96
CA TYR A 15 1.42 -33.94 15.63
C TYR A 15 0.02 -33.44 15.24
N ALA A 16 -0.99 -33.63 16.10
CA ALA A 16 -2.32 -33.08 15.88
C ALA A 16 -2.30 -31.55 15.74
N ARG A 17 -1.47 -30.87 16.54
CA ARG A 17 -1.28 -29.41 16.47
C ARG A 17 -0.61 -28.98 15.17
N ALA A 18 0.28 -29.80 14.60
CA ALA A 18 0.92 -29.55 13.31
C ALA A 18 -0.08 -29.71 12.15
N LEU A 19 -0.94 -30.73 12.21
CA LEU A 19 -2.02 -30.96 11.24
C LEU A 19 -3.06 -29.84 11.25
N LEU A 20 -3.42 -29.35 12.43
CA LEU A 20 -4.38 -28.25 12.60
C LEU A 20 -3.75 -26.87 12.39
N ARG A 21 -2.43 -26.77 12.24
CA ARG A 21 -1.74 -25.51 12.01
C ARG A 21 -2.14 -25.00 10.63
N LYS A 22 -3.08 -24.05 10.60
CA LYS A 22 -3.50 -23.38 9.36
C LYS A 22 -2.23 -22.87 8.66
N PRO A 23 -1.95 -23.29 7.41
CA PRO A 23 -0.77 -22.81 6.71
C PRO A 23 -0.90 -21.29 6.64
N MET A 24 0.00 -20.59 7.32
CA MET A 24 0.08 -19.13 7.21
C MET A 24 0.33 -18.84 5.75
N ARG A 25 -0.71 -18.38 5.06
CA ARG A 25 -0.64 -17.96 3.67
C ARG A 25 0.38 -16.83 3.66
N ARG A 26 1.62 -17.16 3.28
CA ARG A 26 2.74 -16.22 3.27
C ARG A 26 2.40 -15.18 2.21
N GLN A 27 1.75 -14.11 2.64
CA GLN A 27 1.36 -13.01 1.78
C GLN A 27 2.64 -12.48 1.17
N ARG A 28 2.73 -12.45 -0.16
CA ARG A 28 3.89 -11.88 -0.85
C ARG A 28 3.85 -10.38 -0.57
N MET A 29 4.58 -9.95 0.46
CA MET A 29 4.69 -8.55 0.86
C MET A 29 5.57 -7.75 -0.10
N GLY A 30 6.42 -8.40 -0.89
CA GLY A 30 7.29 -7.74 -1.87
C GLY A 30 6.55 -6.83 -2.87
N PRO A 31 5.50 -7.34 -3.57
CA PRO A 31 4.69 -6.51 -4.47
C PRO A 31 4.00 -5.33 -3.78
N VAL A 32 3.50 -5.53 -2.55
CA VAL A 32 2.85 -4.47 -1.78
C VAL A 32 3.86 -3.38 -1.40
N LEU A 33 5.05 -3.80 -0.97
CA LEU A 33 6.15 -2.89 -0.63
C LEU A 33 6.61 -2.09 -1.86
N ALA A 34 6.71 -2.74 -3.03
CA ALA A 34 7.07 -2.07 -4.28
C ALA A 34 6.02 -1.02 -4.69
N ALA A 35 4.73 -1.35 -4.58
CA ALA A 35 3.65 -0.40 -4.88
C ALA A 35 3.68 0.83 -3.94
N ALA A 36 3.88 0.59 -2.63
CA ALA A 36 4.00 1.67 -1.66
C ALA A 36 5.23 2.55 -1.92
N ALA A 37 6.38 1.95 -2.25
CA ALA A 37 7.60 2.68 -2.57
C ALA A 37 7.42 3.56 -3.82
N PHE A 38 6.79 3.05 -4.88
CA PHE A 38 6.53 3.82 -6.09
C PHE A 38 5.64 5.04 -5.81
N ALA A 39 4.58 4.88 -5.02
CA ALA A 39 3.71 5.98 -4.61
C ALA A 39 4.45 7.04 -3.76
N ALA A 40 5.31 6.60 -2.84
CA ALA A 40 6.11 7.52 -2.04
C ALA A 40 7.09 8.32 -2.92
N VAL A 41 7.77 7.67 -3.87
CA VAL A 41 8.72 8.33 -4.78
C VAL A 41 8.02 9.32 -5.70
N SER A 42 6.84 8.98 -6.23
CA SER A 42 6.09 9.90 -7.10
C SER A 42 5.62 11.14 -6.33
N ALA A 43 5.12 10.97 -5.11
CA ALA A 43 4.70 12.08 -4.25
C ALA A 43 5.86 13.03 -3.92
N VAL A 44 7.03 12.48 -3.56
CA VAL A 44 8.23 13.29 -3.29
C VAL A 44 8.66 14.06 -4.53
N THR A 45 8.64 13.43 -5.70
CA THR A 45 9.01 14.08 -6.96
C THR A 45 8.08 15.27 -7.27
N PHE A 46 6.76 15.10 -7.12
CA PHE A 46 5.81 16.19 -7.33
C PHE A 46 5.99 17.33 -6.34
N ALA A 47 6.22 17.02 -5.07
CA ALA A 47 6.46 18.04 -4.05
C ALA A 47 7.71 18.87 -4.38
N VAL A 48 8.79 18.22 -4.81
CA VAL A 48 10.02 18.90 -5.24
C VAL A 48 9.76 19.82 -6.43
N VAL A 49 8.99 19.36 -7.43
CA VAL A 49 8.61 20.19 -8.58
C VAL A 49 7.81 21.41 -8.13
N MET A 50 6.85 21.26 -7.22
CA MET A 50 6.09 22.40 -6.67
C MET A 50 6.95 23.40 -5.90
N VAL A 51 8.00 22.94 -5.21
CA VAL A 51 8.93 23.81 -4.48
C VAL A 51 9.82 24.61 -5.44
N ILE A 52 10.25 23.98 -6.54
CA ILE A 52 11.17 24.61 -7.51
C ILE A 52 10.41 25.47 -8.54
N ALA A 53 9.15 25.13 -8.83
CA ALA A 53 8.40 25.79 -9.89
C ALA A 53 8.24 27.31 -9.63
N PRO A 54 8.49 28.15 -10.66
CA PRO A 54 8.13 29.57 -10.60
C PRO A 54 6.63 29.72 -10.28
N PRO A 55 6.24 30.76 -9.51
CA PRO A 55 4.83 30.96 -9.15
C PRO A 55 4.00 31.05 -10.43
N ALA A 56 2.92 30.26 -10.48
CA ALA A 56 2.03 30.24 -11.63
C ALA A 56 1.45 31.66 -11.85
N VAL A 57 1.95 32.35 -12.87
CA VAL A 57 1.45 33.67 -13.26
C VAL A 57 0.16 33.46 -14.03
N VAL A 58 -0.97 33.68 -13.37
CA VAL A 58 -2.27 33.70 -14.02
C VAL A 58 -2.36 35.00 -14.82
N GLN A 59 -2.21 34.91 -16.14
CA GLN A 59 -2.50 36.03 -17.04
C GLN A 59 -4.02 36.19 -17.13
N HIS A 60 -4.55 37.27 -16.57
CA HIS A 60 -5.95 37.62 -16.75
C HIS A 60 -6.17 37.96 -18.24
N LEU A 61 -6.89 37.09 -18.95
CA LEU A 61 -7.32 37.38 -20.32
C LEU A 61 -8.30 38.56 -20.27
N PRO A 62 -8.03 39.68 -20.96
CA PRO A 62 -8.95 40.80 -21.02
C PRO A 62 -10.24 40.38 -21.72
N SER A 63 -11.38 40.62 -21.06
CA SER A 63 -12.72 40.32 -21.57
C SER A 63 -13.04 41.01 -22.91
N ASP A 64 -12.33 42.09 -23.21
CA ASP A 64 -12.45 42.89 -24.44
C ASP A 64 -12.20 42.08 -25.73
N ARG A 65 -11.54 40.91 -25.63
CA ARG A 65 -11.31 40.01 -26.78
C ARG A 65 -12.41 38.97 -27.00
N LEU A 66 -13.31 38.79 -26.04
CA LEU A 66 -14.44 37.86 -26.12
C LEU A 66 -15.69 38.53 -26.72
N ASP A 67 -15.82 39.85 -26.59
CA ASP A 67 -16.94 40.63 -27.14
C ASP A 67 -16.73 41.09 -28.60
N GLY A 68 -15.51 40.93 -29.16
CA GLY A 68 -15.19 41.28 -30.55
C GLY A 68 -15.62 40.25 -31.60
N ALA A 69 -16.31 39.18 -31.19
CA ALA A 69 -16.88 38.15 -32.07
C ALA A 69 -18.41 38.19 -32.03
N GLN A 70 -18.98 39.35 -32.33
CA GLN A 70 -20.39 39.49 -32.73
C GLN A 70 -20.42 39.98 -34.19
N PRO A 71 -21.24 39.37 -35.06
CA PRO A 71 -21.35 39.71 -36.49
C PRO A 71 -21.94 41.11 -36.74
#